data_AF-A0A3A5SUN8-F1
#
_entry.id   AF-A0A3A5SUN8-F1
#
_cell.length_a   1.000
_cell.length_b   1.000
_cell.length_c   1.000
_cell.angle_alpha   90.00
_cell.angle_beta   90.00
_cell.angle_gamma   90.00
#
_symmetry.space_group_name_H-M   'P 1'
#
loop_
_entity.id
_entity.type
_entity.pdbx_description
1 polymer ?
#
loop_
_entity_poly.entity_id
_entity_poly.type
_entity_poly.pdbx_seq_one_letter_code
_entity_poly.pdbx_strand_id
1 'polypeptide(L)'
;MLYLWEEAISHPVKMVRIVINPGDESMLKAFYDYMLAIDSDEEDMVFVIALPFMSVVEYSDKVLRYIERQIEYWNDSDKPEDIIFERIDWTPDFTLGSKDNPAQLVVENFNRLAKVIVGGTDMKCSFVFDIEGTQEYEECRFWFEQALSLPFNAQMVWGISDIIGQEQFGDIMSKYPKETTSIYPPINMDEAVEKLAEQAANEDTGDPGANAFRIMLVKLMNSVKKGDAAQTEFYARKCLDMALVNVKKDLNWLSQFVTVYTILYTDRITRKDWDMALYFANKAVESAQMGEGRLEPSLSGRLLGGALLGKASILVHRSGWQEAAEIYKVGADAYSRCKDYLMQAEALRMCGWCREKNHENALAAECYIEGFRLADKLSVELVRHSSYPLLLLKLLESSNYQSSVGKDEIDSVLTRIIGKDWENFLYEYKRNLGKYYELAEQNMDNAATDIH
;
A
#
# COMPACT_ATOMS: atom_id res chain seq x y z
N MET A 1 2.75 1.85 -22.84
CA MET A 1 2.10 0.53 -22.78
C MET A 1 1.41 0.27 -24.10
N LEU A 2 0.53 1.17 -24.55
CA LEU A 2 -0.08 1.20 -25.89
C LEU A 2 0.87 0.80 -27.04
N TYR A 3 1.95 1.55 -27.24
CA TYR A 3 2.93 1.25 -28.31
C TYR A 3 3.43 -0.21 -28.31
N LEU A 4 3.67 -0.80 -27.13
CA LEU A 4 4.13 -2.20 -27.04
C LEU A 4 3.01 -3.18 -27.36
N TRP A 5 1.77 -2.83 -27.01
CA TRP A 5 0.58 -3.60 -27.34
C TRP A 5 0.33 -3.58 -28.86
N GLU A 6 0.32 -2.41 -29.48
CA GLU A 6 0.18 -2.24 -30.94
C GLU A 6 1.29 -2.96 -31.72
N GLU A 7 2.54 -2.85 -31.26
CA GLU A 7 3.67 -3.58 -31.86
C GLU A 7 3.45 -5.10 -31.78
N ALA A 8 2.95 -5.60 -30.64
CA ALA A 8 2.69 -7.01 -30.44
C ALA A 8 1.58 -7.55 -31.37
N ILE A 9 0.48 -6.81 -31.53
CA ILE A 9 -0.70 -7.25 -32.29
C ILE A 9 -0.58 -6.97 -33.80
N SER A 10 0.37 -6.11 -34.21
CA SER A 10 0.72 -5.93 -35.63
C SER A 10 1.27 -7.20 -36.28
N HIS A 11 1.71 -8.18 -35.48
CA HIS A 11 2.14 -9.50 -35.91
C HIS A 11 1.05 -10.57 -35.66
N PRO A 12 1.02 -11.68 -36.41
CA PRO A 12 0.10 -12.78 -36.12
C PRO A 12 0.31 -13.33 -34.70
N VAL A 13 -0.65 -13.07 -33.82
CA VAL A 13 -0.63 -13.49 -32.42
C VAL A 13 -2.06 -13.82 -31.97
N LYS A 14 -2.20 -14.85 -31.13
CA LYS A 14 -3.47 -15.20 -30.48
C LYS A 14 -3.59 -14.54 -29.11
N MET A 15 -2.49 -14.44 -28.35
CA MET A 15 -2.52 -13.91 -26.98
C MET A 15 -1.29 -13.07 -26.66
N VAL A 16 -1.53 -11.89 -26.10
CA VAL A 16 -0.51 -10.97 -25.58
C VAL A 16 -0.58 -10.97 -24.05
N ARG A 17 0.55 -11.21 -23.41
CA ARG A 17 0.70 -11.14 -21.94
C ARG A 17 1.43 -9.86 -21.54
N ILE A 18 0.79 -9.04 -20.72
CA ILE A 18 1.37 -7.82 -20.16
C ILE A 18 1.98 -8.15 -18.80
N VAL A 19 3.30 -8.02 -18.66
CA VAL A 19 4.01 -8.35 -17.42
C VAL A 19 4.44 -7.06 -16.73
N ILE A 20 3.88 -6.79 -15.53
CA ILE A 20 4.10 -5.56 -14.77
C ILE A 20 4.90 -5.82 -13.47
N ASN A 21 5.53 -4.78 -12.89
CA ASN A 21 6.16 -4.95 -11.58
C ASN A 21 5.10 -4.98 -10.46
N PRO A 22 5.39 -5.62 -9.31
CA PRO A 22 4.55 -5.50 -8.12
C PRO A 22 4.32 -4.02 -7.73
N GLY A 23 3.06 -3.63 -7.54
CA GLY A 23 2.67 -2.25 -7.21
C GLY A 23 2.26 -1.37 -8.39
N ASP A 24 2.40 -1.86 -9.63
CA ASP A 24 2.00 -1.14 -10.86
C ASP A 24 0.56 -1.47 -11.32
N GLU A 25 -0.24 -2.18 -10.51
CA GLU A 25 -1.58 -2.68 -10.89
C GLU A 25 -2.55 -1.54 -11.23
N SER A 26 -2.43 -0.41 -10.54
CA SER A 26 -3.23 0.79 -10.83
C SER A 26 -2.96 1.37 -12.23
N MET A 27 -1.72 1.27 -12.73
CA MET A 27 -1.37 1.70 -14.08
C MET A 27 -1.88 0.73 -15.14
N LEU A 28 -1.91 -0.57 -14.84
CA LEU A 28 -2.53 -1.55 -15.71
C LEU A 28 -4.02 -1.27 -15.87
N LYS A 29 -4.73 -0.95 -14.76
CA LYS A 29 -6.13 -0.53 -14.81
C LYS A 29 -6.34 0.75 -15.60
N ALA A 30 -5.50 1.76 -15.37
CA ALA A 30 -5.54 3.00 -16.15
C ALA A 30 -5.28 2.77 -17.65
N PHE A 31 -4.44 1.79 -18.00
CA PHE A 31 -4.24 1.39 -19.39
C PHE A 31 -5.47 0.69 -19.97
N TYR A 32 -6.15 -0.16 -19.20
CA TYR A 32 -7.42 -0.77 -19.61
C TYR A 32 -8.51 0.28 -19.85
N ASP A 33 -8.61 1.28 -18.96
CA ASP A 33 -9.54 2.40 -19.13
C ASP A 33 -9.19 3.22 -20.39
N TYR A 34 -7.89 3.44 -20.63
CA TYR A 34 -7.42 4.15 -21.83
C TYR A 34 -7.77 3.42 -23.13
N MET A 35 -7.61 2.09 -23.20
CA MET A 35 -8.00 1.29 -24.38
C MET A 35 -9.50 1.34 -24.67
N LEU A 36 -10.33 1.68 -23.68
CA LEU A 36 -11.79 1.82 -23.85
C LEU A 36 -12.23 3.26 -24.14
N ALA A 37 -11.30 4.24 -24.06
CA ALA A 37 -11.63 5.64 -24.22
C ALA A 37 -11.96 5.98 -25.68
N ILE A 38 -13.03 6.75 -25.89
CA ILE A 38 -13.56 7.12 -27.21
C ILE A 38 -12.57 8.02 -27.98
N ASP A 39 -11.75 8.78 -27.26
CA ASP A 39 -10.72 9.70 -27.75
C ASP A 39 -9.31 9.10 -27.74
N SER A 40 -9.19 7.78 -27.56
CA SER A 40 -7.89 7.11 -27.66
C SER A 40 -7.42 7.04 -29.11
N ASP A 41 -6.09 7.04 -29.30
CA ASP A 41 -5.46 6.82 -30.61
C ASP A 41 -5.46 5.33 -31.00
N GLU A 42 -6.15 4.45 -30.25
CA GLU A 42 -6.21 3.01 -30.51
C GLU A 42 -7.01 2.74 -31.79
N GLU A 43 -6.36 2.12 -32.78
CA GLU A 43 -6.99 1.77 -34.06
C GLU A 43 -7.76 0.43 -34.01
N ASP A 44 -7.76 -0.26 -32.87
CA ASP A 44 -8.36 -1.59 -32.68
C ASP A 44 -9.66 -1.58 -31.86
N MET A 45 -10.53 -2.57 -32.09
CA MET A 45 -11.72 -2.75 -31.26
C MET A 45 -11.36 -3.55 -30.00
N VAL A 46 -11.57 -2.99 -28.81
CA VAL A 46 -11.18 -3.62 -27.54
C VAL A 46 -12.39 -3.92 -26.64
N PHE A 47 -12.40 -5.12 -26.06
CA PHE A 47 -13.27 -5.51 -24.96
C PHE A 47 -12.43 -5.85 -23.73
N VAL A 48 -12.65 -5.15 -22.62
CA VAL A 48 -12.06 -5.52 -21.32
C VAL A 48 -13.06 -6.33 -20.51
N ILE A 49 -12.73 -7.59 -20.25
CA ILE A 49 -13.52 -8.58 -19.54
C ILE A 49 -13.04 -8.63 -18.09
N ALA A 50 -13.62 -7.76 -17.25
CA ALA A 50 -13.32 -7.68 -15.82
C ALA A 50 -14.11 -8.73 -15.03
N LEU A 51 -13.68 -9.99 -15.09
CA LEU A 51 -14.31 -11.12 -14.42
C LEU A 51 -13.25 -12.04 -13.79
N PRO A 52 -13.30 -12.31 -12.47
CA PRO A 52 -12.43 -13.32 -11.88
C PRO A 52 -12.76 -14.72 -12.41
N PHE A 53 -11.73 -15.55 -12.57
CA PHE A 53 -11.93 -16.95 -12.85
C PHE A 53 -12.37 -17.67 -11.58
N MET A 54 -13.53 -18.34 -11.67
CA MET A 54 -14.14 -19.05 -10.54
C MET A 54 -14.06 -20.57 -10.69
N SER A 55 -14.40 -21.09 -11.87
CA SER A 55 -14.32 -22.51 -12.19
C SER A 55 -14.44 -22.75 -13.69
N VAL A 56 -13.89 -23.87 -14.17
CA VAL A 56 -14.00 -24.28 -15.58
C VAL A 56 -15.46 -24.44 -16.04
N VAL A 57 -16.36 -24.80 -15.13
CA VAL A 57 -17.78 -25.09 -15.44
C VAL A 57 -18.58 -23.84 -15.77
N GLU A 58 -18.35 -22.75 -15.03
CA GLU A 58 -19.19 -21.54 -15.12
C GLU A 58 -18.55 -20.41 -15.92
N TYR A 59 -17.22 -20.39 -16.04
CA TYR A 59 -16.50 -19.23 -16.53
C TYR A 59 -16.87 -18.86 -17.98
N SER A 60 -16.94 -19.85 -18.87
CA SER A 60 -17.32 -19.63 -20.27
C SER A 60 -18.72 -19.01 -20.44
N ASP A 61 -19.70 -19.42 -19.62
CA ASP A 61 -21.05 -18.83 -19.64
C ASP A 61 -21.03 -17.38 -19.15
N LYS A 62 -20.32 -17.10 -18.05
CA LYS A 62 -20.20 -15.75 -17.48
C LYS A 62 -19.52 -14.78 -18.45
N VAL A 63 -18.45 -15.19 -19.11
CA VAL A 63 -17.75 -14.38 -20.13
C VAL A 63 -18.69 -14.00 -21.27
N LEU A 64 -19.46 -14.96 -21.81
CA LEU A 64 -20.39 -14.67 -22.90
C LEU A 64 -21.52 -13.73 -22.48
N ARG A 65 -22.10 -13.94 -21.30
CA ARG A 65 -23.13 -13.03 -20.75
C ARG A 65 -22.61 -11.62 -20.50
N TYR A 66 -21.35 -11.51 -20.06
CA TYR A 66 -20.71 -10.22 -19.88
C TYR A 66 -20.61 -9.47 -21.21
N ILE A 67 -20.13 -10.12 -22.27
CA ILE A 67 -20.01 -9.53 -23.61
C ILE A 67 -21.38 -9.22 -24.23
N GLU A 68 -22.36 -10.12 -24.10
CA GLU A 68 -23.74 -9.88 -24.53
C GLU A 68 -24.28 -8.58 -23.92
N ARG A 69 -24.09 -8.39 -22.62
CA ARG A 69 -24.52 -7.18 -21.92
C ARG A 69 -23.77 -5.93 -22.39
N GLN A 70 -22.47 -6.02 -22.69
CA GLN A 70 -21.72 -4.88 -23.25
C GLN A 70 -22.25 -4.49 -24.65
N ILE A 71 -22.61 -5.48 -25.48
CA ILE A 71 -23.19 -5.24 -26.80
C ILE A 71 -24.61 -4.65 -26.68
N GLU A 72 -25.42 -5.12 -25.75
CA GLU A 72 -26.72 -4.51 -25.43
C GLU A 72 -26.55 -3.04 -25.03
N TYR A 73 -25.62 -2.74 -24.12
CA TYR A 73 -25.33 -1.36 -23.72
C TYR A 73 -24.86 -0.50 -24.89
N TRP A 74 -23.98 -1.02 -25.75
CA TRP A 74 -23.60 -0.31 -26.97
C TRP A 74 -24.81 -0.05 -27.88
N ASN A 75 -25.65 -1.06 -28.13
CA ASN A 75 -26.76 -0.95 -29.07
C ASN A 75 -27.87 -0.01 -28.59
N ASP A 76 -28.08 0.09 -27.27
CA ASP A 76 -29.21 0.81 -26.68
C ASP A 76 -28.80 2.14 -26.00
N SER A 77 -27.51 2.49 -25.94
CA SER A 77 -27.04 3.76 -25.38
C SER A 77 -27.20 4.94 -26.33
N ASP A 78 -27.55 6.09 -25.75
CA ASP A 78 -27.49 7.40 -26.40
C ASP A 78 -26.03 7.77 -26.66
N LYS A 79 -25.70 8.02 -27.93
CA LYS A 79 -24.35 8.36 -28.38
C LYS A 79 -24.25 9.85 -28.71
N PRO A 80 -23.09 10.49 -28.43
CA PRO A 80 -22.77 11.80 -28.97
C PRO A 80 -22.93 11.87 -30.50
N GLU A 81 -23.31 13.05 -31.03
CA GLU A 81 -23.63 13.25 -32.46
C GLU A 81 -22.45 12.96 -33.40
N ASP A 82 -21.22 12.97 -32.88
CA ASP A 82 -19.95 12.76 -33.57
C ASP A 82 -19.53 11.28 -33.67
N ILE A 83 -20.23 10.36 -32.98
CA ILE A 83 -19.95 8.92 -33.07
C ILE A 83 -20.78 8.28 -34.18
N ILE A 84 -20.10 7.66 -35.16
CA ILE A 84 -20.74 6.84 -36.19
C ILE A 84 -21.29 5.57 -35.53
N PHE A 85 -22.59 5.53 -35.31
CA PHE A 85 -23.24 4.37 -34.72
C PHE A 85 -23.48 3.27 -35.74
N GLU A 86 -22.89 2.10 -35.47
CA GLU A 86 -23.26 0.85 -36.13
C GLU A 86 -23.82 -0.12 -35.09
N ARG A 87 -25.01 -0.66 -35.37
CA ARG A 87 -25.65 -1.67 -34.52
C ARG A 87 -24.92 -2.99 -34.68
N ILE A 88 -24.52 -3.59 -33.58
CA ILE A 88 -23.86 -4.91 -33.56
C ILE A 88 -24.94 -5.98 -33.47
N ASP A 89 -25.17 -6.72 -34.56
CA ASP A 89 -26.11 -7.84 -34.60
C ASP A 89 -25.41 -9.14 -34.22
N TRP A 90 -25.30 -9.37 -32.90
CA TRP A 90 -24.70 -10.57 -32.35
C TRP A 90 -25.39 -11.00 -31.06
N THR A 91 -25.58 -12.30 -30.91
CA THR A 91 -26.05 -12.95 -29.68
C THR A 91 -25.22 -14.20 -29.43
N PRO A 92 -24.90 -14.52 -28.17
CA PRO A 92 -24.13 -15.72 -27.84
C PRO A 92 -24.90 -16.99 -28.22
N ASP A 93 -24.19 -17.94 -28.81
CA ASP A 93 -24.70 -19.26 -29.14
C ASP A 93 -24.11 -20.30 -28.19
N PHE A 94 -24.89 -20.61 -27.16
CA PHE A 94 -24.52 -21.57 -26.12
C PHE A 94 -24.47 -23.02 -26.63
N THR A 95 -24.90 -23.29 -27.87
CA THR A 95 -24.85 -24.64 -28.46
C THR A 95 -23.46 -25.00 -29.02
N LEU A 96 -22.56 -24.02 -29.16
CA LEU A 96 -21.20 -24.21 -29.70
C LEU A 96 -20.21 -24.79 -28.68
N GLY A 97 -20.63 -25.00 -27.43
CA GLY A 97 -19.80 -25.59 -26.39
C GLY A 97 -19.45 -27.06 -26.65
N SER A 98 -18.32 -27.48 -26.10
CA SER A 98 -17.87 -28.87 -26.12
C SER A 98 -17.68 -29.40 -24.72
N LYS A 99 -17.94 -30.70 -24.53
CA LYS A 99 -17.63 -31.40 -23.28
C LYS A 99 -16.13 -31.70 -23.14
N ASP A 100 -15.41 -31.72 -24.25
CA ASP A 100 -14.00 -32.10 -24.30
C ASP A 100 -13.06 -30.89 -24.15
N ASN A 101 -13.53 -29.69 -24.52
CA ASN A 101 -12.80 -28.44 -24.38
C ASN A 101 -13.70 -27.34 -23.79
N PRO A 102 -13.47 -26.93 -22.53
CA PRO A 102 -14.33 -25.97 -21.84
C PRO A 102 -14.25 -24.54 -22.39
N ALA A 103 -13.16 -24.19 -23.06
CA ALA A 103 -12.96 -22.86 -23.65
C ALA A 103 -13.58 -22.73 -25.05
N GLN A 104 -13.95 -23.85 -25.69
CA GLN A 104 -14.52 -23.85 -27.05
C GLN A 104 -15.75 -22.96 -27.17
N LEU A 105 -16.60 -22.96 -26.14
CA LEU A 105 -17.79 -22.12 -26.13
C LEU A 105 -17.45 -20.63 -26.32
N VAL A 106 -16.40 -20.13 -25.66
CA VAL A 106 -15.99 -18.72 -25.77
C VAL A 106 -15.26 -18.48 -27.08
N VAL A 107 -14.31 -19.34 -27.47
CA VAL A 107 -13.51 -19.15 -28.69
C VAL A 107 -14.40 -19.08 -29.93
N GLU A 108 -15.36 -19.99 -30.09
CA GLU A 108 -16.24 -20.01 -31.26
C GLU A 108 -17.18 -18.79 -31.31
N ASN A 109 -17.67 -18.36 -30.15
CA ASN A 109 -18.51 -17.16 -30.05
C ASN A 109 -17.72 -15.88 -30.33
N PHE A 110 -16.49 -15.78 -29.82
CA PHE A 110 -15.62 -14.62 -30.08
C PHE A 110 -15.12 -14.60 -31.53
N ASN A 111 -14.85 -15.76 -32.15
CA ASN A 111 -14.56 -15.85 -33.58
C ASN A 111 -15.68 -15.27 -34.44
N ARG A 112 -16.95 -15.58 -34.09
CA ARG A 112 -18.13 -15.02 -34.74
C ARG A 112 -18.25 -13.53 -34.50
N LEU A 113 -18.07 -13.09 -33.25
CA LEU A 113 -18.16 -11.68 -32.88
C LEU A 113 -17.11 -10.83 -33.60
N ALA A 114 -15.85 -11.25 -33.58
CA ALA A 114 -14.77 -10.56 -34.29
C ALA A 114 -15.09 -10.42 -35.79
N LYS A 115 -15.68 -11.45 -36.42
CA LYS A 115 -16.11 -11.37 -37.83
C LYS A 115 -17.25 -10.38 -38.05
N VAL A 116 -18.17 -10.22 -37.10
CA VAL A 116 -19.27 -9.24 -37.19
C VAL A 116 -18.72 -7.82 -37.06
N ILE A 117 -17.79 -7.59 -36.14
CA ILE A 117 -17.29 -6.25 -35.82
C ILE A 117 -16.25 -5.76 -36.82
N VAL A 118 -15.21 -6.56 -37.09
CA VAL A 118 -14.04 -6.13 -37.89
C VAL A 118 -13.91 -6.88 -39.22
N GLY A 119 -14.92 -7.68 -39.58
CA GLY A 119 -14.88 -8.48 -40.80
C GLY A 119 -14.76 -7.61 -42.06
N GLY A 120 -13.65 -7.77 -42.79
CA GLY A 120 -13.40 -7.02 -44.02
C GLY A 120 -12.64 -5.71 -43.83
N THR A 121 -12.22 -5.40 -42.60
CA THR A 121 -11.25 -4.34 -42.28
C THR A 121 -9.87 -4.95 -42.01
N ASP A 122 -8.87 -4.10 -41.77
CA ASP A 122 -7.54 -4.47 -41.29
C ASP A 122 -7.42 -4.41 -39.74
N MET A 123 -8.43 -3.89 -39.05
CA MET A 123 -8.47 -3.76 -37.59
C MET A 123 -8.46 -5.12 -36.88
N LYS A 124 -7.94 -5.16 -35.65
CA LYS A 124 -8.09 -6.29 -34.73
C LYS A 124 -9.30 -6.11 -33.81
N CYS A 125 -9.76 -7.24 -33.28
CA CYS A 125 -10.73 -7.33 -32.21
C CYS A 125 -10.05 -8.00 -31.01
N SER A 126 -9.75 -7.20 -29.99
CA SER A 126 -8.98 -7.58 -28.82
C SER A 126 -9.90 -7.86 -27.63
N PHE A 127 -9.74 -9.02 -27.00
CA PHE A 127 -10.45 -9.41 -25.78
C PHE A 127 -9.46 -9.50 -24.63
N VAL A 128 -9.40 -8.46 -23.80
CA VAL A 128 -8.47 -8.34 -22.68
C VAL A 128 -9.14 -8.88 -21.41
N PHE A 129 -8.57 -9.93 -20.83
CA PHE A 129 -9.08 -10.56 -19.63
C PHE A 129 -8.44 -9.93 -18.39
N ASP A 130 -9.23 -9.16 -17.65
CA ASP A 130 -8.88 -8.67 -16.32
C ASP A 130 -9.45 -9.64 -15.28
N ILE A 131 -8.59 -10.55 -14.84
CA ILE A 131 -8.93 -11.68 -13.97
C ILE A 131 -8.59 -11.42 -12.50
N GLU A 132 -8.51 -10.15 -12.10
CA GLU A 132 -8.31 -9.75 -10.71
C GLU A 132 -9.31 -10.45 -9.78
N GLY A 133 -8.81 -11.02 -8.68
CA GLY A 133 -9.63 -11.77 -7.71
C GLY A 133 -9.79 -13.26 -8.00
N THR A 134 -9.12 -13.79 -9.03
CA THR A 134 -9.03 -15.24 -9.27
C THR A 134 -8.34 -15.95 -8.11
N GLN A 135 -8.93 -17.05 -7.64
CA GLN A 135 -8.36 -17.90 -6.59
C GLN A 135 -7.76 -19.19 -7.15
N GLU A 136 -8.39 -19.80 -8.16
CA GLU A 136 -8.02 -21.10 -8.72
C GLU A 136 -7.20 -20.96 -10.01
N TYR A 137 -5.95 -20.50 -9.89
CA TYR A 137 -5.09 -20.22 -11.05
C TYR A 137 -4.70 -21.47 -11.86
N GLU A 138 -4.70 -22.67 -11.27
CA GLU A 138 -4.43 -23.91 -12.02
C GLU A 138 -5.54 -24.21 -13.04
N GLU A 139 -6.79 -24.16 -12.61
CA GLU A 139 -7.95 -24.32 -13.50
C GLU A 139 -8.04 -23.19 -14.52
N CYS A 140 -7.74 -21.95 -14.10
CA CYS A 140 -7.68 -20.80 -14.99
C CYS A 140 -6.64 -21.01 -16.11
N ARG A 141 -5.41 -21.41 -15.76
CA ARG A 141 -4.35 -21.75 -16.72
C ARG A 141 -4.82 -22.83 -17.69
N PHE A 142 -5.38 -23.91 -17.18
CA PHE A 142 -5.90 -24.99 -18.00
C PHE A 142 -6.94 -24.48 -19.01
N TRP A 143 -7.87 -23.61 -18.59
CA TRP A 143 -8.87 -23.05 -19.48
C TRP A 143 -8.26 -22.22 -20.62
N PHE A 144 -7.31 -21.33 -20.34
CA PHE A 144 -6.61 -20.54 -21.38
C PHE A 144 -5.76 -21.41 -22.31
N GLU A 145 -5.14 -22.46 -21.78
CA GLU A 145 -4.41 -23.44 -22.57
C GLU A 145 -5.34 -24.17 -23.56
N GLN A 146 -6.51 -24.60 -23.08
CA GLN A 146 -7.54 -25.20 -23.92
C GLN A 146 -8.03 -24.23 -25.00
N ALA A 147 -8.14 -22.94 -24.68
CA ALA A 147 -8.49 -21.92 -25.67
C ALA A 147 -7.44 -21.80 -26.78
N LEU A 148 -6.15 -21.71 -26.43
CA LEU A 148 -5.06 -21.56 -27.41
C LEU A 148 -4.92 -22.74 -28.37
N SER A 149 -5.36 -23.93 -27.94
CA SER A 149 -5.40 -25.13 -28.78
C SER A 149 -6.42 -25.06 -29.93
N LEU A 150 -7.37 -24.13 -29.87
CA LEU A 150 -8.45 -23.95 -30.85
C LEU A 150 -8.09 -22.93 -31.94
N PRO A 151 -8.75 -22.97 -33.10
CA PRO A 151 -8.55 -21.98 -34.15
C PRO A 151 -9.11 -20.61 -33.73
N PHE A 152 -8.27 -19.57 -33.84
CA PHE A 152 -8.66 -18.19 -33.65
C PHE A 152 -8.88 -17.54 -35.01
N ASN A 153 -9.88 -16.66 -35.11
CA ASN A 153 -10.01 -15.73 -36.23
C ASN A 153 -8.70 -14.91 -36.32
N ALA A 154 -8.20 -14.68 -37.53
CA ALA A 154 -6.93 -13.96 -37.74
C ALA A 154 -6.94 -12.50 -37.24
N GLN A 155 -8.13 -11.92 -37.05
CA GLN A 155 -8.32 -10.58 -36.48
C GLN A 155 -8.59 -10.63 -34.97
N MET A 156 -8.71 -11.80 -34.35
CA MET A 156 -8.98 -11.93 -32.91
C MET A 156 -7.68 -12.05 -32.12
N VAL A 157 -7.52 -11.21 -31.11
CA VAL A 157 -6.40 -11.25 -30.16
C VAL A 157 -6.92 -11.28 -28.73
N TRP A 158 -6.28 -12.04 -27.86
CA TRP A 158 -6.58 -12.05 -26.42
C TRP A 158 -5.49 -11.32 -25.63
N GLY A 159 -5.86 -10.60 -24.57
CA GLY A 159 -4.95 -9.96 -23.64
C GLY A 159 -5.05 -10.58 -22.25
N ILE A 160 -3.93 -10.70 -21.55
CA ILE A 160 -3.88 -11.10 -20.14
C ILE A 160 -2.71 -10.41 -19.43
N SER A 161 -2.71 -10.37 -18.11
CA SER A 161 -1.62 -9.76 -17.32
C SER A 161 -0.99 -10.73 -16.32
N ASP A 162 0.28 -10.51 -16.03
CA ASP A 162 1.07 -11.16 -14.97
C ASP A 162 1.82 -10.11 -14.15
N ILE A 163 2.14 -10.43 -12.89
CA ILE A 163 2.98 -9.62 -12.02
C ILE A 163 4.34 -10.32 -11.86
N ILE A 164 5.44 -9.58 -12.02
CA ILE A 164 6.80 -10.12 -11.87
C ILE A 164 6.99 -10.74 -10.48
N GLY A 165 7.48 -11.98 -10.43
CA GLY A 165 7.64 -12.77 -9.21
C GLY A 165 6.36 -13.46 -8.73
N GLN A 166 5.23 -13.28 -9.42
CA GLN A 166 3.95 -13.95 -9.16
C GLN A 166 3.31 -14.43 -10.46
N GLU A 167 4.11 -14.70 -11.50
CA GLU A 167 3.65 -15.01 -12.84
C GLU A 167 2.82 -16.29 -12.87
N GLN A 168 1.61 -16.22 -13.46
CA GLN A 168 0.68 -17.33 -13.56
C GLN A 168 0.63 -17.92 -14.97
N PHE A 169 1.02 -17.18 -16.00
CA PHE A 169 0.82 -17.60 -17.41
C PHE A 169 2.12 -17.90 -18.17
N GLY A 170 3.29 -17.74 -17.55
CA GLY A 170 4.59 -17.91 -18.21
C GLY A 170 4.80 -19.25 -18.91
N ASP A 171 4.33 -20.34 -18.29
CA ASP A 171 4.44 -21.69 -18.85
C ASP A 171 3.59 -21.85 -20.12
N ILE A 172 2.39 -21.28 -20.14
CA ILE A 172 1.49 -21.31 -21.30
C ILE A 172 2.14 -20.57 -22.47
N MET A 173 2.74 -19.39 -22.21
CA MET A 173 3.45 -18.62 -23.23
C MET A 173 4.59 -19.44 -23.85
N SER A 174 5.33 -20.16 -23.01
CA SER A 174 6.45 -21.00 -23.44
C SER A 174 6.01 -22.22 -24.25
N LYS A 175 4.80 -22.74 -24.00
CA LYS A 175 4.22 -23.87 -24.74
C LYS A 175 3.69 -23.46 -26.11
N TYR A 176 3.24 -22.21 -26.27
CA TYR A 176 2.70 -21.66 -27.52
C TYR A 176 3.51 -20.43 -28.02
N PRO A 177 4.82 -20.58 -28.28
CA PRO A 177 5.72 -19.44 -28.54
C PRO A 177 5.51 -18.80 -29.92
N LYS A 178 4.75 -19.43 -30.82
CA LYS A 178 4.41 -18.87 -32.14
C LYS A 178 3.07 -18.14 -32.12
N GLU A 179 2.21 -18.50 -31.18
CA GLU A 179 0.86 -17.97 -31.04
C GLU A 179 0.75 -16.93 -29.93
N THR A 180 1.80 -16.75 -29.12
CA THR A 180 1.75 -15.87 -27.95
C THR A 180 3.00 -14.98 -27.84
N THR A 181 2.85 -13.82 -27.21
CA THR A 181 3.97 -12.90 -26.93
C THR A 181 3.81 -12.24 -25.57
N SER A 182 4.93 -11.92 -24.91
CA SER A 182 4.92 -11.17 -23.64
C SER A 182 5.53 -9.80 -23.84
N ILE A 183 4.85 -8.76 -23.36
CA ILE A 183 5.36 -7.40 -23.31
C ILE A 183 5.69 -7.03 -21.87
N TYR A 184 6.76 -6.25 -21.69
CA TYR A 184 7.27 -5.80 -20.39
C TYR A 184 7.30 -4.28 -20.40
N PRO A 185 6.18 -3.60 -20.06
CA PRO A 185 6.14 -2.16 -20.09
C PRO A 185 7.11 -1.60 -19.05
N PRO A 186 7.98 -0.64 -19.41
CA PRO A 186 8.88 0.02 -18.46
C PRO A 186 8.06 1.00 -17.61
N ILE A 187 7.25 0.47 -16.69
CA ILE A 187 6.51 1.29 -15.72
C ILE A 187 7.48 1.64 -14.61
N ASN A 188 7.80 2.93 -14.48
CA ASN A 188 8.62 3.45 -13.38
C ASN A 188 7.77 4.45 -12.61
N MET A 189 6.87 3.95 -11.76
CA MET A 189 5.99 4.79 -10.95
C MET A 189 6.75 5.77 -10.07
N ASP A 190 7.92 5.37 -9.56
CA ASP A 190 8.77 6.23 -8.77
C ASP A 190 9.25 7.44 -9.59
N GLU A 191 9.60 7.24 -10.87
CA GLU A 191 9.98 8.33 -11.78
C GLU A 191 8.77 9.17 -12.21
N ALA A 192 7.58 8.58 -12.38
CA ALA A 192 6.35 9.32 -12.64
C ALA A 192 5.99 10.24 -11.46
N VAL A 193 6.09 9.74 -10.23
CA VAL A 193 5.89 10.54 -9.00
C VAL A 193 6.95 11.63 -8.86
N GLU A 194 8.22 11.35 -9.21
CA GLU A 194 9.26 12.38 -9.25
C GLU A 194 8.94 13.48 -10.26
N LYS A 195 8.52 13.13 -11.49
CA LYS A 195 8.14 14.10 -12.52
C LYS A 195 6.91 14.92 -12.12
N LEU A 196 5.91 14.31 -11.50
CA LEU A 196 4.75 15.02 -10.96
C LEU A 196 5.15 15.98 -9.84
N ALA A 197 6.05 15.56 -8.95
CA ALA A 197 6.57 16.43 -7.90
C ALA A 197 7.39 17.59 -8.48
N GLU A 198 8.19 17.35 -9.52
CA GLU A 198 8.93 18.39 -10.24
C GLU A 198 7.99 19.36 -10.97
N GLN A 199 6.95 18.87 -11.62
CA GLN A 199 5.92 19.69 -12.29
C GLN A 199 5.18 20.56 -11.26
N ALA A 200 4.66 19.97 -10.20
CA ALA A 200 3.98 20.70 -9.13
C ALA A 200 4.88 21.77 -8.49
N ALA A 201 6.17 21.46 -8.30
CA ALA A 201 7.15 22.41 -7.76
C ALA A 201 7.46 23.57 -8.72
N ASN A 202 7.42 23.33 -10.03
CA ASN A 202 7.65 24.36 -11.06
C ASN A 202 6.42 25.26 -11.25
N GLU A 203 5.22 24.75 -11.00
CA GLU A 203 3.96 25.49 -11.07
C GLU A 203 3.66 26.26 -9.76
N ASP A 204 4.18 25.80 -8.62
CA ASP A 204 4.01 26.45 -7.33
C ASP A 204 4.87 27.73 -7.22
N THR A 205 4.21 28.87 -7.05
CA THR A 205 4.85 30.18 -6.81
C THR A 205 5.35 30.37 -5.37
N GLY A 206 5.30 29.34 -4.53
CA GLY A 206 5.80 29.32 -3.15
C GLY A 206 7.32 29.47 -3.02
N ASP A 207 7.86 29.17 -1.83
CA ASP A 207 9.31 29.25 -1.57
C ASP A 207 10.09 28.23 -2.43
N PRO A 208 10.93 28.68 -3.38
CA PRO A 208 11.69 27.79 -4.25
C PRO A 208 12.61 26.84 -3.47
N GLY A 209 13.09 27.25 -2.29
CA GLY A 209 13.92 26.41 -1.43
C GLY A 209 13.16 25.21 -0.87
N ALA A 210 11.92 25.43 -0.42
CA ALA A 210 11.04 24.38 0.08
C ALA A 210 10.64 23.39 -1.04
N ASN A 211 10.35 23.90 -2.24
CA ASN A 211 9.98 23.07 -3.38
C ASN A 211 11.12 22.19 -3.86
N ALA A 212 12.32 22.75 -3.98
CA ALA A 212 13.51 21.98 -4.33
C ALA A 212 13.83 20.90 -3.26
N PHE A 213 13.59 21.19 -1.97
CA PHE A 213 13.77 20.21 -0.91
C PHE A 213 12.78 19.05 -1.03
N ARG A 214 11.49 19.32 -1.29
CA ARG A 214 10.46 18.28 -1.46
C ARG A 214 10.80 17.32 -2.59
N ILE A 215 11.31 17.82 -3.73
CA ILE A 215 11.77 16.96 -4.84
C ILE A 215 12.88 16.02 -4.37
N MET A 216 13.90 16.56 -3.69
CA MET A 216 15.01 15.74 -3.18
C MET A 216 14.55 14.73 -2.13
N LEU A 217 13.56 15.08 -1.32
CA LEU A 217 12.95 14.18 -0.33
C LEU A 217 12.21 13.01 -1.01
N VAL A 218 11.45 13.27 -2.08
CA VAL A 218 10.79 12.23 -2.88
C VAL A 218 11.84 11.29 -3.48
N LYS A 219 12.91 11.83 -4.06
CA LYS A 219 14.02 11.04 -4.62
C LYS A 219 14.71 10.18 -3.55
N LEU A 220 14.88 10.71 -2.34
CA LEU A 220 15.38 9.93 -1.19
C LEU A 220 14.44 8.79 -0.80
N MET A 221 13.13 9.05 -0.72
CA MET A 221 12.15 8.01 -0.38
C MET A 221 12.13 6.89 -1.44
N ASN A 222 12.19 7.26 -2.72
CA ASN A 222 12.24 6.30 -3.83
C ASN A 222 13.53 5.48 -3.81
N SER A 223 14.69 6.09 -3.53
CA SER A 223 15.95 5.33 -3.45
C SER A 223 15.95 4.34 -2.28
N VAL A 224 15.33 4.70 -1.15
CA VAL A 224 15.11 3.77 -0.02
C VAL A 224 14.23 2.61 -0.43
N LYS A 225 13.09 2.88 -1.07
CA LYS A 225 12.17 1.84 -1.58
C LYS A 225 12.85 0.87 -2.54
N LYS A 226 13.71 1.38 -3.44
CA LYS A 226 14.49 0.60 -4.40
C LYS A 226 15.67 -0.15 -3.77
N GLY A 227 15.99 0.09 -2.51
CA GLY A 227 17.13 -0.51 -1.85
C GLY A 227 18.50 0.05 -2.28
N ASP A 228 18.55 1.11 -3.09
CA ASP A 228 19.78 1.69 -3.63
C ASP A 228 20.51 2.55 -2.58
N ALA A 229 21.53 1.95 -1.97
CA ALA A 229 22.30 2.59 -0.90
C ALA A 229 23.07 3.84 -1.37
N ALA A 230 23.61 3.82 -2.60
CA ALA A 230 24.42 4.92 -3.11
C ALA A 230 23.54 6.16 -3.42
N GLN A 231 22.39 5.94 -4.06
CA GLN A 231 21.43 7.02 -4.29
C GLN A 231 20.81 7.52 -2.99
N THR A 232 20.53 6.64 -2.04
CA THR A 232 20.02 7.02 -0.71
C THR A 232 20.99 7.94 0.01
N GLU A 233 22.28 7.61 0.04
CA GLU A 233 23.29 8.49 0.63
C GLU A 233 23.38 9.84 -0.10
N PHE A 234 23.38 9.82 -1.44
CA PHE A 234 23.45 11.03 -2.25
C PHE A 234 22.28 11.98 -1.98
N TYR A 235 21.03 11.49 -2.07
CA TYR A 235 19.85 12.33 -1.88
C TYR A 235 19.66 12.76 -0.43
N ALA A 236 20.00 11.91 0.54
CA ALA A 236 20.01 12.31 1.95
C ALA A 236 20.96 13.47 2.20
N ARG A 237 22.18 13.40 1.64
CA ARG A 237 23.16 14.49 1.75
C ARG A 237 22.64 15.77 1.11
N LYS A 238 22.02 15.69 -0.07
CA LYS A 238 21.39 16.85 -0.72
C LYS A 238 20.31 17.48 0.15
N CYS A 239 19.41 16.67 0.72
CA CYS A 239 18.38 17.16 1.64
C CYS A 239 18.99 17.87 2.85
N LEU A 240 19.99 17.26 3.49
CA LEU A 240 20.67 17.84 4.66
C LEU A 240 21.42 19.14 4.32
N ASP A 241 22.12 19.20 3.18
CA ASP A 241 22.81 20.41 2.73
C ASP A 241 21.82 21.56 2.50
N MET A 242 20.66 21.26 1.90
CA MET A 242 19.60 22.25 1.68
C MET A 242 18.97 22.71 3.00
N ALA A 243 18.71 21.80 3.93
CA ALA A 243 18.23 22.14 5.25
C ALA A 243 19.23 23.01 6.03
N LEU A 244 20.53 22.74 5.89
CA LEU A 244 21.61 23.51 6.53
C LEU A 244 21.71 24.94 6.01
N VAL A 245 21.47 25.16 4.71
CA VAL A 245 21.44 26.51 4.14
C VAL A 245 20.23 27.29 4.67
N ASN A 246 19.07 26.64 4.75
CA ASN A 246 17.81 27.32 5.09
C ASN A 246 17.58 27.49 6.59
N VAL A 247 18.12 26.63 7.45
CA VAL A 247 18.00 26.74 8.91
C VAL A 247 18.61 28.03 9.47
N LYS A 248 19.56 28.63 8.74
CA LYS A 248 20.15 29.94 9.09
C LYS A 248 19.16 31.10 8.91
N LYS A 249 18.14 30.92 8.08
CA LYS A 249 17.10 31.91 7.78
C LYS A 249 15.82 31.65 8.58
N ASP A 250 15.42 30.38 8.64
CA ASP A 250 14.24 29.93 9.37
C ASP A 250 14.57 28.65 10.16
N LEU A 251 14.56 28.77 11.48
CA LEU A 251 14.86 27.65 12.38
C LEU A 251 13.88 26.49 12.24
N ASN A 252 12.67 26.70 11.69
CA ASN A 252 11.70 25.63 11.46
C ASN A 252 12.26 24.52 10.55
N TRP A 253 13.30 24.81 9.76
CA TRP A 253 14.02 23.83 8.95
C TRP A 253 14.76 22.75 9.77
N LEU A 254 14.90 22.91 11.10
CA LEU A 254 15.30 21.83 12.00
C LEU A 254 14.38 20.60 11.86
N SER A 255 13.09 20.80 11.56
CA SER A 255 12.16 19.70 11.28
C SER A 255 12.62 18.83 10.11
N GLN A 256 13.24 19.42 9.09
CA GLN A 256 13.69 18.70 7.89
C GLN A 256 14.88 17.79 8.17
N PHE A 257 15.79 18.19 9.08
CA PHE A 257 16.85 17.30 9.57
C PHE A 257 16.26 16.08 10.27
N VAL A 258 15.29 16.29 11.17
CA VAL A 258 14.61 15.20 11.87
C VAL A 258 13.95 14.25 10.87
N THR A 259 13.20 14.78 9.89
CA THR A 259 12.55 13.98 8.84
C THR A 259 13.53 13.13 8.05
N VAL A 260 14.65 13.70 7.57
CA VAL A 260 15.65 12.96 6.78
C VAL A 260 16.29 11.86 7.63
N TYR A 261 16.69 12.16 8.87
CA TYR A 261 17.25 11.14 9.75
C TYR A 261 16.24 10.07 10.15
N THR A 262 14.95 10.40 10.24
CA THR A 262 13.87 9.42 10.43
C THR A 262 13.73 8.45 9.27
N ILE A 263 13.76 8.94 8.04
CA ILE A 263 13.78 8.08 6.84
C ILE A 263 14.99 7.15 6.88
N LEU A 264 16.18 7.69 7.18
CA LEU A 264 17.42 6.92 7.21
C LEU A 264 17.46 5.86 8.30
N TYR A 265 17.06 6.14 9.55
CA TYR A 265 17.04 5.09 10.56
C TYR A 265 16.00 4.03 10.25
N THR A 266 14.87 4.40 9.63
CA THR A 266 13.81 3.45 9.26
C THR A 266 14.27 2.49 8.16
N ASP A 267 14.98 2.99 7.14
CA ASP A 267 15.66 2.16 6.13
C ASP A 267 16.62 1.16 6.79
N ARG A 268 17.40 1.61 7.78
CA ARG A 268 18.35 0.75 8.50
C ARG A 268 17.68 -0.29 9.39
N ILE A 269 16.54 0.03 10.01
CA ILE A 269 15.71 -0.95 10.73
C ILE A 269 15.27 -2.07 9.78
N THR A 270 14.74 -1.72 8.60
CA THR A 270 14.31 -2.70 7.59
C THR A 270 15.45 -3.63 7.16
N ARG A 271 16.67 -3.08 7.06
CA ARG A 271 17.89 -3.84 6.74
C ARG A 271 18.51 -4.56 7.95
N LYS A 272 17.91 -4.47 9.13
CA LYS A 272 18.42 -5.00 10.41
C LYS A 272 19.80 -4.47 10.80
N ASP A 273 20.17 -3.30 10.30
CA ASP A 273 21.41 -2.58 10.62
C ASP A 273 21.17 -1.67 11.84
N TRP A 274 21.10 -2.29 13.01
CA TRP A 274 20.70 -1.62 14.26
C TRP A 274 21.67 -0.54 14.74
N ASP A 275 22.96 -0.67 14.43
CA ASP A 275 23.98 0.30 14.82
C ASP A 275 23.86 1.59 13.99
N MET A 276 23.68 1.48 12.68
CA MET A 276 23.42 2.64 11.83
C MET A 276 22.03 3.24 12.09
N ALA A 277 21.01 2.41 12.37
CA ALA A 277 19.71 2.92 12.79
C ALA A 277 19.83 3.78 14.05
N LEU A 278 20.56 3.31 15.06
CA LEU A 278 20.79 4.05 16.30
C LEU A 278 21.61 5.33 16.05
N TYR A 279 22.62 5.29 15.17
CA TYR A 279 23.37 6.48 14.77
C TYR A 279 22.46 7.58 14.20
N PHE A 280 21.62 7.24 13.23
CA PHE A 280 20.71 8.22 12.62
C PHE A 280 19.62 8.67 13.60
N ALA A 281 19.10 7.79 14.46
CA ALA A 281 18.16 8.18 15.52
C ALA A 281 18.79 9.17 16.51
N ASN A 282 20.07 8.99 16.88
CA ASN A 282 20.80 9.98 17.67
C ASN A 282 20.90 11.33 16.95
N LYS A 283 21.16 11.33 15.65
CA LYS A 283 21.20 12.56 14.85
C LYS A 283 19.84 13.25 14.75
N ALA A 284 18.75 12.49 14.67
CA ALA A 284 17.39 13.04 14.76
C ALA A 284 17.14 13.71 16.12
N VAL A 285 17.52 13.06 17.23
CA VAL A 285 17.39 13.62 18.58
C VAL A 285 18.24 14.88 18.75
N GLU A 286 19.52 14.85 18.36
CA GLU A 286 20.42 16.00 18.40
C GLU A 286 19.82 17.20 17.63
N SER A 287 19.26 16.95 16.44
CA SER A 287 18.63 17.98 15.61
C SER A 287 17.37 18.56 16.27
N ALA A 288 16.53 17.71 16.86
CA ALA A 288 15.33 18.16 17.57
C ALA A 288 15.67 18.98 18.83
N GLN A 289 16.70 18.58 19.58
CA GLN A 289 17.18 19.29 20.78
C GLN A 289 17.68 20.70 20.46
N MET A 290 18.27 20.92 19.28
CA MET A 290 18.66 22.28 18.85
C MET A 290 17.48 23.25 18.74
N GLY A 291 16.25 22.74 18.61
CA GLY A 291 15.03 23.53 18.57
C GLY A 291 14.48 23.90 19.95
N GLU A 292 14.97 23.28 21.03
CA GLU A 292 14.47 23.55 22.38
C GLU A 292 14.75 25.01 22.80
N GLY A 293 13.70 25.69 23.25
CA GLY A 293 13.75 27.12 23.61
C GLY A 293 13.93 28.08 22.43
N ARG A 294 13.98 27.58 21.19
CA ARG A 294 14.18 28.39 19.98
C ARG A 294 13.05 28.28 18.97
N LEU A 295 12.35 27.15 18.96
CA LEU A 295 11.13 26.94 18.18
C LEU A 295 9.89 27.13 19.04
N GLU A 296 8.74 27.30 18.39
CA GLU A 296 7.44 27.23 19.05
C GLU A 296 7.33 25.95 19.90
N PRO A 297 6.91 26.02 21.18
CA PRO A 297 6.90 24.87 22.08
C PRO A 297 6.13 23.67 21.52
N SER A 298 5.05 23.93 20.77
CA SER A 298 4.27 22.88 20.12
C SER A 298 5.09 22.08 19.11
N LEU A 299 5.90 22.76 18.29
CA LEU A 299 6.73 22.12 17.27
C LEU A 299 7.95 21.45 17.90
N SER A 300 8.65 22.17 18.79
CA SER A 300 9.83 21.67 19.50
C SER A 300 9.52 20.38 20.27
N GLY A 301 8.45 20.37 21.07
CA GLY A 301 8.06 19.21 21.86
C GLY A 301 7.71 17.99 21.01
N ARG A 302 6.99 18.18 19.89
CA ARG A 302 6.64 17.09 18.98
C ARG A 302 7.84 16.52 18.25
N LEU A 303 8.75 17.37 17.75
CA LEU A 303 9.97 16.91 17.08
C LEU A 303 10.84 16.09 18.03
N LEU A 304 11.05 16.60 19.25
CA LEU A 304 11.88 15.92 20.24
C LEU A 304 11.22 14.62 20.73
N GLY A 305 9.93 14.67 21.06
CA GLY A 305 9.17 13.48 21.47
C GLY A 305 9.20 12.40 20.39
N GLY A 306 8.96 12.74 19.13
CA GLY A 306 8.98 11.80 18.02
C GLY A 306 10.35 11.14 17.82
N ALA A 307 11.42 11.94 17.83
CA ALA A 307 12.79 11.45 17.68
C ALA A 307 13.21 10.52 18.84
N LEU A 308 12.83 10.85 20.08
CA LEU A 308 13.12 10.03 21.26
C LEU A 308 12.36 8.69 21.21
N LEU A 309 11.08 8.69 20.82
CA LEU A 309 10.32 7.46 20.64
C LEU A 309 10.96 6.55 19.59
N GLY A 310 11.35 7.09 18.43
CA GLY A 310 12.06 6.33 17.39
C GLY A 310 13.36 5.70 17.91
N LYS A 311 14.17 6.47 18.63
CA LYS A 311 15.40 5.95 19.28
C LYS A 311 15.10 4.84 20.29
N ALA A 312 14.11 5.03 21.15
CA ALA A 312 13.75 4.06 22.16
C ALA A 312 13.21 2.75 21.55
N SER A 313 12.45 2.82 20.45
CA SER A 313 11.99 1.65 19.70
C SER A 313 13.16 0.83 19.13
N ILE A 314 14.22 1.47 18.65
CA ILE A 314 15.43 0.76 18.19
C ILE A 314 16.12 0.04 19.36
N LEU A 315 16.21 0.66 20.54
CA LEU A 315 16.79 0.04 21.74
C LEU A 315 15.96 -1.15 22.24
N VAL A 316 14.63 -1.07 22.15
CA VAL A 316 13.73 -2.20 22.43
C VAL A 316 14.10 -3.42 21.58
N HIS A 317 14.32 -3.25 20.28
CA HIS A 317 14.75 -4.35 19.39
C HIS A 317 16.12 -4.92 19.77
N ARG A 318 16.97 -4.13 20.44
CA ARG A 318 18.28 -4.56 20.98
C ARG A 318 18.21 -5.08 22.41
N SER A 319 17.02 -5.26 22.98
CA SER A 319 16.82 -5.62 24.40
C SER A 319 17.44 -4.63 25.40
N GLY A 320 17.66 -3.38 24.98
CA GLY A 320 18.12 -2.28 25.84
C GLY A 320 17.00 -1.70 26.69
N TRP A 321 16.30 -2.54 27.46
CA TRP A 321 15.04 -2.19 28.13
C TRP A 321 15.15 -1.01 29.08
N GLN A 322 16.20 -0.98 29.91
CA GLN A 322 16.41 0.10 30.87
C GLN A 322 16.66 1.44 30.17
N GLU A 323 17.57 1.47 29.18
CA GLU A 323 17.87 2.70 28.43
C GLU A 323 16.64 3.17 27.62
N ALA A 324 15.92 2.24 26.98
CA ALA A 324 14.69 2.56 26.27
C ALA A 324 13.64 3.18 27.20
N ALA A 325 13.47 2.67 28.42
CA ALA A 325 12.54 3.21 29.40
C ALA A 325 12.89 4.67 29.77
N GLU A 326 14.16 4.96 30.05
CA GLU A 326 14.59 6.34 30.34
C GLU A 326 14.30 7.29 29.17
N ILE A 327 14.57 6.84 27.93
CA ILE A 327 14.33 7.66 26.74
C ILE A 327 12.84 7.89 26.49
N TYR A 328 12.00 6.86 26.65
CA TYR A 328 10.54 7.04 26.57
C TYR A 328 10.04 8.01 27.63
N LYS A 329 10.61 7.99 28.85
CA LYS A 329 10.25 8.95 29.90
C LYS A 329 10.59 10.39 29.52
N VAL A 330 11.79 10.64 28.98
CA VAL A 330 12.16 11.97 28.46
C VAL A 330 11.25 12.38 27.29
N GLY A 331 10.85 11.43 26.44
CA GLY A 331 9.88 11.66 25.36
C GLY A 331 8.50 12.06 25.88
N ALA A 332 8.02 11.42 26.94
CA ALA A 332 6.77 11.80 27.61
C ALA A 332 6.83 13.24 28.13
N ASP A 333 7.95 13.64 28.75
CA ASP A 333 8.13 15.01 29.23
C ASP A 333 8.16 16.03 28.07
N ALA A 334 8.70 15.66 26.91
CA ALA A 334 8.65 16.51 25.71
C ALA A 334 7.22 16.71 25.20
N TYR A 335 6.42 15.63 25.15
CA TYR A 335 5.01 15.72 24.76
C TYR A 335 4.14 16.47 25.77
N SER A 336 4.46 16.38 27.06
CA SER A 336 3.83 17.18 28.10
C SER A 336 4.00 18.68 27.84
N ARG A 337 5.21 19.12 27.45
CA ARG A 337 5.51 20.53 27.14
C ARG A 337 4.68 21.07 25.96
N CYS A 338 4.41 20.24 24.94
CA CYS A 338 3.56 20.63 23.82
C CYS A 338 2.08 20.29 23.99
N LYS A 339 1.67 19.78 25.17
CA LYS A 339 0.29 19.37 25.48
C LYS A 339 -0.26 18.30 24.53
N ASP A 340 0.62 17.47 23.97
CA ASP A 340 0.24 16.31 23.18
C ASP A 340 0.00 15.13 24.12
N TYR A 341 -1.12 15.18 24.84
CA TYR A 341 -1.41 14.24 25.92
C TYR A 341 -1.59 12.79 25.43
N LEU A 342 -1.98 12.61 24.17
CA LEU A 342 -2.10 11.29 23.57
C LEU A 342 -0.71 10.66 23.40
N MET A 343 0.21 11.39 22.77
CA MET A 343 1.57 10.89 22.58
C MET A 343 2.36 10.82 23.89
N GLN A 344 2.05 11.69 24.86
CA GLN A 344 2.56 11.56 26.23
C GLN A 344 2.12 10.24 26.87
N ALA A 345 0.82 9.88 26.77
CA ALA A 345 0.30 8.63 27.30
C ALA A 345 0.94 7.41 26.61
N GLU A 346 1.13 7.47 25.29
CA GLU A 346 1.80 6.41 24.53
C GLU A 346 3.26 6.23 24.96
N ALA A 347 4.01 7.33 25.14
CA ALA A 347 5.38 7.29 25.64
C ALA A 347 5.45 6.67 27.04
N LEU A 348 4.52 7.03 27.94
CA LEU A 348 4.43 6.44 29.28
C LEU A 348 4.05 4.96 29.25
N ARG A 349 3.17 4.55 28.34
CA ARG A 349 2.82 3.13 28.12
C ARG A 349 4.06 2.33 27.74
N MET A 350 4.83 2.82 26.78
CA MET A 350 6.04 2.15 26.30
C MET A 350 7.16 2.16 27.35
N CYS A 351 7.28 3.25 28.12
CA CYS A 351 8.16 3.30 29.29
C CYS A 351 7.80 2.19 30.31
N GLY A 352 6.54 2.13 30.73
CA GLY A 352 6.08 1.12 31.68
C GLY A 352 6.29 -0.31 31.19
N TRP A 353 6.05 -0.57 29.91
CA TRP A 353 6.30 -1.87 29.31
C TRP A 353 7.79 -2.25 29.29
N CYS A 354 8.68 -1.30 28.99
CA CYS A 354 10.13 -1.53 29.08
C CYS A 354 10.56 -1.82 30.52
N ARG A 355 9.97 -1.14 31.52
CA ARG A 355 10.21 -1.41 32.95
C ARG A 355 9.74 -2.80 33.36
N GLU A 356 8.57 -3.26 32.89
CA GLU A 356 8.11 -4.65 33.11
C GLU A 356 9.11 -5.67 32.55
N LYS A 357 9.59 -5.44 31.32
CA LYS A 357 10.59 -6.30 30.68
C LYS A 357 11.93 -6.31 31.42
N ASN A 358 12.23 -5.25 32.15
CA ASN A 358 13.40 -5.13 33.01
C ASN A 358 13.12 -5.57 34.47
N HIS A 359 11.96 -6.15 34.77
CA HIS A 359 11.52 -6.57 36.11
C HIS A 359 11.35 -5.43 37.15
N GLU A 360 11.21 -4.19 36.69
CA GLU A 360 11.01 -2.98 37.51
C GLU A 360 9.52 -2.69 37.70
N ASN A 361 8.76 -3.65 38.22
CA ASN A 361 7.28 -3.62 38.24
C ASN A 361 6.67 -2.43 39.02
N ALA A 362 7.39 -1.88 40.01
CA ALA A 362 6.93 -0.69 40.73
C ALA A 362 7.02 0.57 39.84
N LEU A 363 8.16 0.76 39.17
CA LEU A 363 8.38 1.87 38.23
C LEU A 363 7.46 1.75 37.00
N ALA A 364 7.18 0.52 36.55
CA ALA A 364 6.20 0.29 35.51
C ALA A 364 4.81 0.82 35.89
N ALA A 365 4.36 0.51 37.11
CA ALA A 365 3.08 0.97 37.62
C ALA A 365 3.01 2.50 37.72
N GLU A 366 4.09 3.15 38.18
CA GLU A 366 4.18 4.62 38.21
C GLU A 366 3.97 5.24 36.83
N CYS A 367 4.57 4.67 35.78
CA CYS A 367 4.41 5.14 34.40
C CYS A 367 2.94 5.02 33.93
N TYR A 368 2.30 3.89 34.21
CA TYR A 368 0.89 3.69 33.83
C TYR A 368 -0.05 4.59 34.62
N ILE A 369 0.20 4.81 35.91
CA ILE A 369 -0.58 5.74 36.74
C ILE A 369 -0.46 7.16 36.17
N GLU A 370 0.74 7.59 35.79
CA GLU A 370 0.96 8.89 35.19
C GLU A 370 0.17 9.06 33.89
N GLY A 371 0.17 8.04 33.02
CA GLY A 371 -0.61 8.08 31.79
C GLY A 371 -2.12 7.98 32.02
N PHE A 372 -2.56 7.24 33.04
CA PHE A 372 -3.97 7.19 33.46
C PHE A 372 -4.48 8.55 33.91
N ARG A 373 -3.66 9.33 34.62
CA ARG A 373 -4.01 10.69 35.07
C ARG A 373 -4.16 11.69 33.92
N LEU A 374 -3.79 11.32 32.69
CA LEU A 374 -4.03 12.12 31.50
C LEU A 374 -5.45 11.95 30.93
N ALA A 375 -6.26 11.03 31.46
CA ALA A 375 -7.62 10.74 30.98
C ALA A 375 -8.48 12.01 30.79
N ASP A 376 -8.43 12.95 31.74
CA ASP A 376 -9.19 14.19 31.75
C ASP A 376 -8.76 15.20 30.68
N LYS A 377 -7.62 14.95 30.04
CA LYS A 377 -7.05 15.77 28.97
C LYS A 377 -7.32 15.20 27.58
N LEU A 378 -7.89 13.99 27.50
CA LEU A 378 -8.19 13.30 26.26
C LEU A 378 -9.70 13.39 25.96
N SER A 379 -10.06 13.46 24.68
CA SER A 379 -11.45 13.30 24.28
C SER A 379 -11.85 11.83 24.34
N VAL A 380 -13.15 11.57 24.51
CA VAL A 380 -13.71 10.21 24.48
C VAL A 380 -13.36 9.47 23.18
N GLU A 381 -13.35 10.20 22.06
CA GLU A 381 -12.96 9.67 20.75
C GLU A 381 -11.49 9.22 20.72
N LEU A 382 -10.58 10.07 21.20
CA LEU A 382 -9.15 9.73 21.27
C LEU A 382 -8.88 8.55 22.20
N VAL A 383 -9.59 8.46 23.33
CA VAL A 383 -9.49 7.31 24.25
C VAL A 383 -9.89 6.01 23.56
N ARG A 384 -10.96 6.01 22.75
CA ARG A 384 -11.50 4.80 22.13
C ARG A 384 -10.75 4.33 20.89
N HIS A 385 -10.17 5.25 20.13
CA HIS A 385 -9.57 4.96 18.82
C HIS A 385 -8.03 5.04 18.80
N SER A 386 -7.39 4.92 19.96
CA SER A 386 -5.93 4.95 20.09
C SER A 386 -5.40 3.76 20.89
N SER A 387 -4.10 3.78 21.20
CA SER A 387 -3.45 2.82 22.10
C SER A 387 -3.74 3.07 23.58
N TYR A 388 -4.48 4.12 23.95
CA TYR A 388 -4.78 4.42 25.36
C TYR A 388 -5.45 3.26 26.13
N PRO A 389 -6.38 2.47 25.55
CA PRO A 389 -6.93 1.30 26.22
C PRO A 389 -5.89 0.24 26.58
N LEU A 390 -4.78 0.13 25.83
CA LEU A 390 -3.66 -0.75 26.20
C LEU A 390 -2.97 -0.27 27.49
N LEU A 391 -2.81 1.04 27.65
CA LEU A 391 -2.27 1.61 28.89
C LEU A 391 -3.17 1.28 30.08
N LEU A 392 -4.49 1.39 29.91
CA LEU A 392 -5.46 1.05 30.95
C LEU A 392 -5.41 -0.44 31.32
N LEU A 393 -5.36 -1.33 30.31
CA LEU A 393 -5.19 -2.76 30.55
C LEU A 393 -3.91 -3.05 31.35
N LYS A 394 -2.80 -2.43 30.96
CA LYS A 394 -1.51 -2.59 31.67
C LYS A 394 -1.53 -2.07 33.09
N LEU A 395 -2.21 -0.94 33.34
CA LEU A 395 -2.44 -0.46 34.70
C LEU A 395 -3.21 -1.49 35.53
N LEU A 396 -4.33 -2.00 35.01
CA LEU A 396 -5.23 -2.91 35.74
C LEU A 396 -4.63 -4.29 35.98
N GLU A 397 -3.72 -4.75 35.10
CA GLU A 397 -2.97 -6.00 35.26
C GLU A 397 -1.86 -5.89 36.33
N SER A 398 -1.40 -4.68 36.64
CA SER A 398 -0.37 -4.47 37.65
C SER A 398 -0.91 -4.66 39.07
N SER A 399 -0.25 -5.45 39.90
CA SER A 399 -0.60 -5.54 41.33
C SER A 399 -0.20 -4.30 42.13
N ASN A 400 0.63 -3.42 41.55
CA ASN A 400 1.30 -2.33 42.28
C ASN A 400 0.58 -0.98 42.22
N TYR A 401 -0.50 -0.84 41.45
CA TYR A 401 -1.19 0.46 41.34
C TYR A 401 -2.05 0.79 42.57
N GLN A 402 -2.52 -0.23 43.30
CA GLN A 402 -3.54 -0.09 44.34
C GLN A 402 -3.09 0.77 45.53
N SER A 403 -1.78 0.96 45.71
CA SER A 403 -1.21 1.85 46.73
C SER A 403 -1.33 3.34 46.37
N SER A 404 -1.53 3.66 45.09
CA SER A 404 -1.47 5.03 44.56
C SER A 404 -2.76 5.52 43.90
N VAL A 405 -3.59 4.60 43.40
CA VAL A 405 -4.88 4.88 42.76
C VAL A 405 -5.92 3.94 43.34
N GLY A 406 -6.97 4.51 43.94
CA GLY A 406 -8.06 3.74 44.54
C GLY A 406 -8.99 3.16 43.48
N LYS A 407 -9.65 2.03 43.79
CA LYS A 407 -10.63 1.42 42.87
C LYS A 407 -11.76 2.41 42.50
N ASP A 408 -12.25 3.17 43.48
CA ASP A 408 -13.29 4.18 43.26
C ASP A 408 -12.85 5.29 42.29
N GLU A 409 -11.56 5.64 42.29
CA GLU A 409 -10.99 6.61 41.35
C GLU A 409 -10.98 6.06 39.92
N ILE A 410 -10.53 4.81 39.76
CA ILE A 410 -10.56 4.10 38.46
C ILE A 410 -11.99 4.02 37.94
N ASP A 411 -12.91 3.52 38.75
CA ASP A 411 -14.31 3.33 38.37
C ASP A 411 -14.94 4.66 37.94
N SER A 412 -14.68 5.74 38.70
CA SER A 412 -15.18 7.09 38.40
C SER A 412 -14.61 7.64 37.09
N VAL A 413 -13.29 7.57 36.90
CA VAL A 413 -12.62 8.09 35.70
C VAL A 413 -13.06 7.31 34.47
N LEU A 414 -13.00 5.98 34.50
CA LEU A 414 -13.32 5.12 33.36
C LEU A 414 -14.80 5.18 33.00
N THR A 415 -15.70 5.28 34.00
CA THR A 415 -17.13 5.50 33.74
C THR A 415 -17.38 6.81 32.99
N ARG A 416 -16.62 7.87 33.28
CA ARG A 416 -16.74 9.15 32.59
C ARG A 416 -16.17 9.13 31.17
N ILE A 417 -14.99 8.52 30.96
CA ILE A 417 -14.30 8.58 29.67
C ILE A 417 -14.75 7.50 28.67
N ILE A 418 -15.18 6.33 29.14
CA ILE A 418 -15.61 5.21 28.29
C ILE A 418 -17.11 4.96 28.45
N GLY A 419 -17.64 5.04 29.67
CA GLY A 419 -19.04 4.76 29.99
C GLY A 419 -19.17 3.72 31.10
N LYS A 420 -20.40 3.47 31.57
CA LYS A 420 -20.67 2.50 32.66
C LYS A 420 -20.21 1.07 32.34
N ASP A 421 -20.12 0.72 31.06
CA ASP A 421 -19.68 -0.60 30.59
C ASP A 421 -18.18 -0.63 30.24
N TRP A 422 -17.35 0.20 30.87
CA TRP A 422 -15.93 0.30 30.54
C TRP A 422 -15.17 -1.02 30.72
N GLU A 423 -15.57 -1.87 31.67
CA GLU A 423 -14.98 -3.21 31.87
C GLU A 423 -15.21 -4.10 30.63
N ASN A 424 -16.44 -4.12 30.12
CA ASN A 424 -16.78 -4.86 28.90
C ASN A 424 -16.03 -4.31 27.69
N PHE A 425 -15.90 -2.97 27.59
CA PHE A 425 -15.12 -2.34 26.54
C PHE A 425 -13.65 -2.79 26.56
N LEU A 426 -12.98 -2.76 27.72
CA LEU A 426 -11.59 -3.19 27.83
C LEU A 426 -11.43 -4.70 27.59
N TYR A 427 -12.40 -5.51 28.02
CA TYR A 427 -12.43 -6.95 27.73
C TYR A 427 -12.53 -7.24 26.23
N GLU A 428 -13.48 -6.60 25.53
CA GLU A 428 -13.64 -6.69 24.07
C GLU A 428 -12.39 -6.22 23.34
N TYR A 429 -11.81 -5.10 23.78
CA TYR A 429 -10.57 -4.57 23.22
C TYR A 429 -9.41 -5.57 23.35
N LYS A 430 -9.21 -6.15 24.55
CA LYS A 430 -8.21 -7.21 24.78
C LYS A 430 -8.45 -8.45 23.92
N ARG A 431 -9.70 -8.89 23.78
CA ARG A 431 -10.08 -10.04 22.94
C ARG A 431 -9.77 -9.79 21.47
N ASN A 432 -10.04 -8.60 20.97
CA ASN A 432 -9.80 -8.25 19.57
C ASN A 432 -8.30 -8.12 19.27
N LEU A 433 -7.48 -7.64 20.20
CA LEU A 433 -6.02 -7.67 20.06
C LEU A 433 -5.47 -9.09 19.82
N GLY A 434 -5.96 -10.09 20.57
CA GLY A 434 -5.55 -11.48 20.40
C GLY A 434 -5.82 -12.03 18.99
N LYS A 435 -6.97 -11.69 18.40
CA LYS A 435 -7.31 -12.07 17.02
C LYS A 435 -6.39 -11.43 15.99
N TYR A 436 -5.98 -10.18 16.20
CA TYR A 436 -5.02 -9.50 15.31
C TYR A 436 -3.60 -10.04 15.45
N TYR A 437 -3.19 -10.49 16.64
CA TYR A 437 -1.91 -11.19 16.82
C TYR A 437 -1.91 -12.56 16.16
N GLU A 438 -3.01 -13.33 16.25
CA GLU A 438 -3.15 -14.62 15.54
C GLU A 438 -3.17 -14.42 14.01
N LEU A 439 -3.80 -13.36 13.50
CA LEU A 439 -3.74 -12.97 12.07
C LEU A 439 -2.34 -12.49 11.65
N ALA A 440 -1.61 -11.78 12.51
CA ALA A 440 -0.25 -11.32 12.23
C ALA A 440 0.76 -12.48 12.29
N GLU A 441 0.60 -13.45 13.20
CA GLU A 441 1.38 -14.69 13.23
C GLU A 441 1.06 -15.58 12.03
N GLN A 442 -0.21 -15.74 11.63
CA GLN A 442 -0.57 -16.46 10.39
C GLN A 442 0.00 -15.80 9.12
N ASN A 443 0.11 -14.48 9.09
CA ASN A 443 0.71 -13.75 7.96
C ASN A 443 2.24 -13.71 8.01
N MET A 444 2.87 -13.96 9.17
CA MET A 444 4.31 -14.11 9.32
C MET A 444 4.78 -15.55 9.08
N ASP A 445 3.99 -16.55 9.45
CA ASP A 445 4.30 -17.97 9.23
C ASP A 445 4.08 -18.43 7.77
N ASN A 446 3.29 -17.67 6.99
CA ASN A 446 3.11 -17.90 5.55
C ASN A 446 4.08 -17.10 4.65
N ALA A 447 5.01 -16.35 5.24
CA ALA A 447 6.06 -15.65 4.50
C ALA A 447 7.39 -16.41 4.66
N ALA A 448 7.67 -17.28 3.69
CA ALA A 448 8.88 -18.11 3.49
C ALA A 448 8.78 -19.57 3.97
N THR A 449 8.01 -20.37 3.23
CA THR A 449 8.39 -21.75 2.93
C THR A 449 7.99 -22.04 1.49
N ASP A 450 8.91 -21.74 0.56
CA ASP A 450 9.18 -22.50 -0.67
C ASP A 450 9.89 -21.60 -1.68
N ILE A 451 11.21 -21.50 -1.51
CA ILE A 451 12.14 -21.25 -2.60
C ILE A 451 13.14 -22.41 -2.57
N HIS A 452 12.93 -23.37 -3.46
CA HIS A 452 13.95 -24.29 -3.93
C HIS A 452 14.01 -24.25 -5.44
#